data_AF-A0A0D6N7D8-F1
#
_entry.id   AF-A0A0D6N7D8-F1
#
_cell.length_a   1.000
_cell.length_b   1.000
_cell.length_c   1.000
_cell.angle_alpha   90.00
_cell.angle_beta   90.00
_cell.angle_gamma   90.00
#
_symmetry.space_group_name_H-M   'P 1'
#
loop_
_entity.id
_entity.type
_entity.pdbx_description
1 polymer ?
#
loop_
_entity_poly.entity_id
_entity_poly.type
_entity_poly.pdbx_seq_one_letter_code
_entity_poly.pdbx_strand_id
1 'polypeptide(L)'
;MYKNKVSPFFLSKGLSMLPCAPPRFYSAVPPLCGSVEDWQRQCDADCRDIGAIAQQLRRTALTIHPLVQRLSCKNQPLAVLECCTTLAALAEELEQDDIPAIQDKSPY
;
A
#
# COMPACT_ATOMS: atom_id res chain seq x y z
N MET A 1 -70.83 -5.85 1.41
CA MET A 1 -70.17 -6.74 0.43
C MET A 1 -68.73 -6.28 0.27
N TYR A 2 -67.77 -7.16 0.59
CA TYR A 2 -66.34 -6.94 0.36
C TYR A 2 -66.04 -6.81 -1.13
N LYS A 3 -65.19 -5.85 -1.51
CA LYS A 3 -64.08 -6.11 -2.44
C LYS A 3 -63.03 -5.00 -2.37
N ASN A 4 -61.90 -5.44 -1.84
CA ASN A 4 -60.58 -4.86 -1.83
C ASN A 4 -60.00 -4.90 -3.26
N LYS A 5 -59.32 -3.82 -3.72
CA LYS A 5 -57.94 -3.86 -4.23
C LYS A 5 -57.48 -2.54 -4.89
N VAL A 6 -56.49 -1.94 -4.23
CA VAL A 6 -55.18 -1.44 -4.73
C VAL A 6 -55.11 -0.28 -5.76
N SER A 7 -54.70 0.87 -5.21
CA SER A 7 -53.83 1.97 -5.66
C SER A 7 -53.52 2.21 -7.16
N PRO A 8 -53.65 3.47 -7.63
CA PRO A 8 -52.94 3.98 -8.79
C PRO A 8 -51.67 4.74 -8.37
N PHE A 9 -50.49 4.23 -8.72
CA PHE A 9 -49.29 5.07 -8.73
C PHE A 9 -49.27 5.90 -10.01
N PHE A 10 -49.71 7.14 -9.84
CA PHE A 10 -49.38 8.26 -10.69
C PHE A 10 -47.86 8.48 -10.72
N LEU A 11 -47.31 8.77 -11.90
CA LEU A 11 -47.00 10.13 -12.36
C LEU A 11 -45.77 10.09 -13.28
N SER A 12 -46.04 10.29 -14.56
CA SER A 12 -45.10 10.85 -15.53
C SER A 12 -44.44 12.11 -14.97
N LYS A 13 -43.10 12.18 -14.94
CA LYS A 13 -42.33 13.42 -14.90
C LYS A 13 -40.87 13.18 -15.31
N GLY A 14 -40.45 13.87 -16.37
CA GLY A 14 -39.08 14.38 -16.52
C GLY A 14 -38.06 13.50 -17.24
N LEU A 15 -38.06 13.55 -18.58
CA LEU A 15 -36.85 13.31 -19.37
C LEU A 15 -35.85 14.44 -19.09
N SER A 16 -35.04 14.29 -18.06
CA SER A 16 -33.83 15.10 -17.89
C SER A 16 -32.73 14.52 -18.78
N MET A 17 -32.33 15.30 -19.79
CA MET A 17 -31.10 15.09 -20.57
C MET A 17 -29.92 14.88 -19.62
N LEU A 18 -29.49 13.63 -19.46
CA LEU A 18 -28.17 13.34 -18.90
C LEU A 18 -27.13 13.75 -19.94
N PRO A 19 -26.11 14.57 -19.60
CA PRO A 19 -24.98 14.73 -20.49
C PRO A 19 -24.32 13.36 -20.64
N CYS A 20 -24.25 12.89 -21.88
CA CYS A 20 -23.54 11.67 -22.24
C CYS A 20 -22.06 11.86 -21.86
N ALA A 21 -21.66 11.43 -20.67
CA ALA A 21 -20.26 11.40 -20.30
C ALA A 21 -19.56 10.47 -21.30
N PRO A 22 -18.54 10.93 -22.05
CA PRO A 22 -17.79 10.02 -22.91
C PRO A 22 -17.19 8.93 -22.01
N PRO A 23 -17.19 7.66 -22.44
CA PRO A 23 -16.51 6.64 -21.67
C PRO A 23 -15.05 7.05 -21.57
N ARG A 24 -14.55 7.25 -20.35
CA ARG A 24 -13.14 7.54 -20.08
C ARG A 24 -12.32 6.28 -20.35
N PHE A 25 -12.17 5.91 -21.62
CA PHE A 25 -11.16 4.96 -22.06
C PHE A 25 -9.85 5.72 -22.28
N TYR A 26 -9.27 6.23 -21.20
CA TYR A 26 -7.82 6.35 -21.14
C TYR A 26 -7.30 5.04 -20.57
N SER A 27 -7.33 3.98 -21.39
CA SER A 27 -6.37 2.91 -21.17
C SER A 27 -5.02 3.54 -21.47
N ALA A 28 -4.37 4.10 -20.44
CA ALA A 28 -3.01 4.60 -20.58
C ALA A 28 -2.18 3.43 -21.09
N VAL A 29 -1.77 3.51 -22.36
CA VAL A 29 -0.89 2.50 -22.95
C VAL A 29 0.30 2.38 -21.99
N PRO A 30 0.64 1.16 -21.53
CA PRO A 30 1.80 0.99 -20.68
C PRO A 30 3.03 1.58 -21.42
N PRO A 31 3.93 2.24 -20.69
CA PRO A 31 5.09 2.86 -21.29
C PRO A 31 5.91 1.79 -21.99
N LEU A 32 6.62 2.22 -23.03
CA LEU A 32 7.51 1.32 -23.74
C LEU A 32 8.59 0.83 -22.78
N CYS A 33 8.87 -0.48 -22.82
CA CYS A 33 9.91 -1.07 -21.98
C CYS A 33 11.22 -0.32 -22.15
N GLY A 34 11.84 0.08 -21.04
CA GLY A 34 13.10 0.83 -21.03
C GLY A 34 12.97 2.32 -21.38
N SER A 35 11.75 2.84 -21.54
CA SER A 35 11.51 4.29 -21.55
C SER A 35 11.71 4.88 -20.15
N VAL A 36 11.83 6.20 -20.11
CA VAL A 36 11.91 6.97 -18.87
C VAL A 36 10.68 6.77 -18.00
N GLU A 37 9.49 6.77 -18.61
CA GLU A 37 8.24 6.59 -17.88
C GLU A 37 8.10 5.18 -17.30
N ASP A 38 8.67 4.18 -17.98
CA ASP A 38 8.75 2.80 -17.48
C ASP A 38 9.73 2.70 -16.30
N TRP A 39 10.91 3.33 -16.43
CA TRP A 39 11.90 3.40 -15.36
C TRP A 39 11.34 4.08 -14.10
N GLN A 40 10.67 5.23 -14.25
CA GLN A 40 10.07 5.94 -13.11
C GLN A 40 8.99 5.09 -12.43
N ARG A 41 8.16 4.38 -13.21
CA ARG A 41 7.16 3.46 -12.65
C ARG A 41 7.81 2.31 -11.87
N GLN A 42 8.93 1.80 -12.35
CA GLN A 42 9.66 0.75 -11.66
C GLN A 42 10.25 1.27 -10.35
N CYS A 43 10.87 2.44 -10.34
CA CYS A 43 11.39 3.04 -9.11
C CYS A 43 10.29 3.36 -8.10
N ASP A 44 9.14 3.86 -8.54
CA ASP A 44 7.98 4.06 -7.66
C ASP A 44 7.48 2.72 -7.07
N ALA A 45 7.52 1.64 -7.85
CA ALA A 45 7.15 0.31 -7.37
C ALA A 45 8.18 -0.22 -6.35
N ASP A 46 9.47 -0.10 -6.65
CA ASP A 46 10.56 -0.53 -5.77
C ASP A 46 10.51 0.24 -4.45
N CYS A 47 10.30 1.56 -4.47
CA CYS A 47 10.16 2.37 -3.26
C CYS A 47 8.95 1.92 -2.41
N ARG A 48 7.82 1.58 -3.04
CA ARG A 48 6.66 1.06 -2.32
C ARG A 48 6.95 -0.29 -1.67
N ASP A 49 7.61 -1.19 -2.39
CA ASP A 49 7.94 -2.53 -1.89
C ASP A 49 8.98 -2.46 -0.77
N ILE A 50 10.00 -1.61 -0.89
CA ILE A 50 10.97 -1.34 0.17
C ILE A 50 10.29 -0.75 1.41
N GLY A 51 9.37 0.21 1.23
CA GLY A 51 8.57 0.73 2.34
C GLY A 51 7.72 -0.34 3.03
N ALA A 52 7.15 -1.27 2.26
CA ALA A 52 6.43 -2.41 2.81
C ALA A 52 7.35 -3.37 3.58
N ILE A 53 8.58 -3.61 3.08
CA ILE A 53 9.61 -4.40 3.77
C ILE A 53 9.97 -3.72 5.10
N ALA A 54 10.28 -2.43 5.11
CA ALA A 54 10.61 -1.68 6.33
C ALA A 54 9.48 -1.77 7.38
N GLN A 55 8.23 -1.58 6.95
CA GLN A 55 7.08 -1.75 7.82
C GLN A 55 6.98 -3.18 8.40
N GLN A 56 7.27 -4.20 7.59
CA GLN A 56 7.26 -5.59 8.02
C GLN A 56 8.38 -5.91 9.01
N LEU A 57 9.57 -5.32 8.85
CA LEU A 57 10.66 -5.42 9.81
C LEU A 57 10.24 -4.84 11.17
N ARG A 58 9.63 -3.66 11.19
CA ARG A 58 9.10 -3.03 12.43
C ARG A 58 8.06 -3.91 13.12
N ARG A 59 7.09 -4.46 12.36
CA ARG A 59 6.08 -5.39 12.89
C ARG A 59 6.73 -6.65 13.47
N THR A 60 7.73 -7.17 12.79
CA THR A 60 8.47 -8.37 13.23
C THR A 60 9.20 -8.10 14.53
N ALA A 61 9.89 -6.96 14.66
CA ALA A 61 10.54 -6.54 15.89
C ALA A 61 9.53 -6.46 17.07
N LEU A 62 8.37 -5.83 16.86
CA LEU A 62 7.30 -5.76 17.86
C LEU A 62 6.74 -7.13 18.25
N THR A 63 6.64 -8.04 17.27
CA THR A 63 6.14 -9.40 17.50
C THR A 63 7.13 -10.27 18.28
N ILE A 64 8.43 -10.11 18.01
CA ILE A 64 9.50 -10.87 18.66
C ILE A 64 9.79 -10.33 20.07
N HIS A 65 9.68 -9.01 20.29
CA HIS A 65 9.98 -8.36 21.56
C HIS A 65 9.40 -9.07 22.81
N PRO A 66 8.11 -9.43 22.89
CA PRO A 66 7.58 -10.14 24.06
C PRO A 66 8.16 -11.56 24.22
N LEU A 67 8.60 -12.21 23.15
CA LEU A 67 9.27 -13.51 23.25
C LEU A 67 10.64 -13.37 23.89
N VAL A 68 11.39 -12.31 23.52
CA VAL A 68 12.68 -11.99 24.13
C VAL A 68 12.52 -11.68 25.62
N GLN A 69 11.52 -10.88 25.99
CA GLN A 69 11.24 -10.52 27.39
C GLN A 69 10.88 -11.73 28.27
N ARG A 70 10.40 -12.83 27.67
CA ARG A 70 10.05 -14.07 28.40
C ARG A 70 11.24 -15.00 28.65
N LEU A 71 12.41 -14.70 28.10
CA LEU A 71 13.59 -15.54 28.29
C LEU A 71 14.15 -15.32 29.70
N SER A 72 14.15 -16.36 30.52
CA SER A 72 14.68 -16.29 31.90
C SER A 72 16.05 -16.95 32.07
N CYS A 73 16.64 -17.44 30.98
CA CYS A 73 17.91 -18.15 31.01
C CYS A 73 19.06 -17.20 31.39
N LYS A 74 20.00 -17.67 32.23
CA LYS A 74 21.14 -16.86 32.72
C LYS A 74 22.10 -16.42 31.61
N ASN A 75 22.23 -17.20 30.53
CA ASN A 75 22.97 -16.85 29.33
C ASN A 75 22.00 -16.71 28.15
N GLN A 76 21.49 -15.51 27.94
CA GLN A 76 20.71 -15.21 26.75
C GLN A 76 21.66 -15.01 25.55
N PRO A 77 21.37 -15.61 24.37
CA PRO A 77 22.16 -15.37 23.19
C PRO A 77 22.11 -13.88 22.79
N LEU A 78 23.26 -13.25 22.60
CA LEU A 78 23.35 -11.83 22.24
C LEU A 78 22.50 -11.48 21.00
N ALA A 79 22.51 -12.35 19.99
CA ALA A 79 21.70 -12.18 18.78
C ALA A 79 20.20 -12.03 19.07
N VAL A 80 19.69 -12.68 20.12
CA VAL A 80 18.27 -12.60 20.52
C VAL A 80 17.99 -11.30 21.28
N LEU A 81 18.97 -10.79 22.02
CA LEU A 81 18.86 -9.50 22.71
C LEU A 81 18.88 -8.32 21.74
N GLU A 82 19.69 -8.42 20.68
CA GLU A 82 19.89 -7.34 19.72
C GLU A 82 18.89 -7.38 18.56
N CYS A 83 18.24 -8.51 18.28
CA CYS A 83 17.43 -8.68 17.07
C CYS A 83 16.34 -7.61 16.88
N CYS A 84 15.65 -7.22 17.96
CA CYS A 84 14.60 -6.21 17.88
C CYS A 84 15.17 -4.84 17.48
N THR A 85 16.33 -4.49 18.06
CA THR A 85 17.04 -3.24 17.76
C THR A 85 17.58 -3.27 16.33
N THR A 86 18.20 -4.37 15.91
CA THR A 86 18.70 -4.54 14.53
C THR A 86 17.58 -4.42 13.50
N LEU A 87 16.44 -5.09 13.73
CA LEU A 87 15.29 -5.00 12.83
C LEU A 87 14.71 -3.58 12.74
N ALA A 88 14.67 -2.86 13.86
CA ALA A 88 14.20 -1.47 13.89
C ALA A 88 15.18 -0.53 13.16
N ALA A 89 16.48 -0.72 13.36
CA ALA A 89 17.52 0.06 12.67
C ALA A 89 17.51 -0.20 11.16
N LEU A 90 17.40 -1.46 10.72
CA LEU A 90 17.30 -1.81 9.30
C LEU A 90 16.05 -1.17 8.65
N ALA A 91 14.92 -1.15 9.35
CA ALA A 91 13.73 -0.47 8.83
C ALA A 91 13.91 1.04 8.68
N GLU A 92 14.67 1.65 9.59
CA GLU A 92 14.98 3.08 9.55
C GLU A 92 15.95 3.42 8.41
N GLU A 93 16.99 2.62 8.20
CA GLU A 93 17.94 2.74 7.08
C GLU A 93 17.22 2.67 5.73
N LEU A 94 16.33 1.68 5.55
CA LEU A 94 15.53 1.56 4.32
C LEU A 94 14.68 2.80 4.04
N GLU A 95 14.08 3.39 5.08
CA GLU A 95 13.18 4.54 4.96
C GLU A 95 13.93 5.88 4.79
N GLN A 96 15.09 6.04 5.45
CA GLN A 96 15.84 7.31 5.48
C GLN A 96 16.90 7.42 4.39
N ASP A 97 17.53 6.31 4.01
CA ASP A 97 18.68 6.32 3.09
C ASP A 97 18.33 5.64 1.75
N ASP A 98 17.82 4.41 1.77
CA ASP A 98 17.67 3.62 0.54
C ASP A 98 16.54 4.10 -0.39
N ILE A 99 15.36 4.41 0.17
CA ILE A 99 14.24 4.93 -0.64
C ILE A 99 14.64 6.26 -1.31
N PRO A 100 15.19 7.26 -0.59
CA PRO A 100 15.69 8.48 -1.22
C PRO A 100 16.79 8.21 -2.25
N ALA A 101 17.72 7.29 -1.99
CA ALA A 101 18.79 6.96 -2.93
C ALA A 101 18.28 6.33 -4.25
N ILE A 102 17.15 5.60 -4.22
CA ILE A 102 16.50 5.09 -5.43
C ILE A 102 15.82 6.21 -6.20
N GLN A 103 15.16 7.12 -5.49
CA GLN A 103 14.49 8.27 -6.09
C GLN A 103 15.49 9.26 -6.73
N ASP A 104 16.67 9.43 -6.11
CA ASP A 104 17.76 10.29 -6.62
C ASP A 104 18.46 9.70 -7.85
N LYS A 105 18.39 8.37 -8.05
CA LYS A 105 18.88 7.72 -9.27
C LYS A 105 17.95 7.92 -10.47
N SER A 106 16.84 8.66 -10.30
CA SER A 106 15.97 9.01 -11.41
C SER A 106 16.74 9.80 -12.46
N PRO A 107 16.64 9.46 -13.75
CA PRO A 107 17.47 10.04 -14.80
C PRO A 107 17.20 11.54 -15.10
N TYR A 108 16.74 12.32 -14.12
CA TYR A 108 16.44 13.75 -14.21
C TYR A 108 16.87 14.53 -12.97
#